data_AF-A0A087T9W2-F1
#
_entry.id   AF-A0A087T9W2-F1
#
_cell.length_a   1.000
_cell.length_b   1.000
_cell.length_c   1.000
_cell.angle_alpha   90.00
_cell.angle_beta   90.00
_cell.angle_gamma   90.00
#
_symmetry.space_group_name_H-M   'P 1'
#
loop_
_entity.id
_entity.type
_entity.pdbx_description
1 polymer ?
#
loop_
_entity_poly.entity_id
_entity_poly.type
_entity_poly.pdbx_seq_one_letter_code
_entity_poly.pdbx_strand_id
1 'polypeptide(L)'
;FNHRKFSFHLLSRNFAAPRKRFYKKVHVFESNGGFEICLDKYKLKTPLGNLLHLPNEALAVAVATEWDIQQDTLQQHNMHITALCNTALDNPCRQTKETIVDSTLQFLAAD
;
A
#
# COMPACT_ATOMS: atom_id res chain seq x y z
N PHE A 1 -8.18 -49.29 -29.17
CA PHE A 1 -8.38 -47.86 -28.88
C PHE A 1 -7.74 -47.54 -27.55
N ASN A 2 -6.53 -46.97 -27.57
CA ASN A 2 -5.72 -46.73 -26.37
C ASN A 2 -5.93 -45.28 -25.91
N HIS A 3 -6.77 -45.08 -24.90
CA HIS A 3 -7.05 -43.76 -24.34
C HIS A 3 -5.85 -43.29 -23.51
N ARG A 4 -5.05 -42.41 -24.08
CA ARG A 4 -4.00 -41.66 -23.39
C ARG A 4 -4.64 -40.81 -22.28
N LYS A 5 -4.32 -41.11 -21.02
CA LYS A 5 -4.66 -40.25 -19.87
C LYS A 5 -3.84 -38.97 -19.97
N PHE A 6 -4.49 -37.86 -20.32
CA PHE A 6 -3.89 -36.53 -20.20
C PHE A 6 -3.79 -36.16 -18.72
N SER A 7 -2.57 -36.15 -18.19
CA SER A 7 -2.28 -35.70 -16.84
C SER A 7 -2.21 -34.17 -16.81
N PHE A 8 -3.29 -33.53 -16.37
CA PHE A 8 -3.30 -32.09 -16.07
C PHE A 8 -2.36 -31.84 -14.89
N HIS A 9 -1.13 -31.43 -15.19
CA HIS A 9 -0.27 -30.85 -14.18
C HIS A 9 -0.86 -29.49 -13.83
N LEU A 10 -1.52 -29.39 -12.66
CA LEU A 10 -1.82 -28.12 -12.03
C LEU A 10 -0.49 -27.39 -11.85
N LEU A 11 -0.28 -26.35 -12.65
CA LEU A 11 0.69 -25.31 -12.34
C LEU A 11 0.26 -24.71 -10.99
N SER A 12 0.88 -25.19 -9.91
CA SER A 12 0.75 -24.59 -8.58
C SER A 12 1.29 -23.18 -8.69
N ARG A 13 0.39 -22.22 -8.88
CA ARG A 13 0.72 -20.80 -8.89
C ARG A 13 1.14 -20.46 -7.46
N ASN A 14 2.43 -20.24 -7.25
CA ASN A 14 2.98 -19.82 -5.96
C ASN A 14 2.47 -18.41 -5.63
N PHE A 15 1.27 -18.30 -5.07
CA PHE A 15 0.81 -17.07 -4.45
C PHE A 15 1.60 -16.86 -3.16
N ALA A 16 2.12 -15.66 -2.97
CA ALA A 16 2.73 -15.28 -1.70
C ALA A 16 1.69 -15.51 -0.59
N ALA A 17 2.07 -16.28 0.44
CA ALA A 17 1.18 -16.54 1.57
C ALA A 17 0.69 -15.20 2.17
N PRO A 18 -0.60 -15.08 2.51
CA PRO A 18 -1.15 -13.85 3.07
C PRO A 18 -0.40 -13.50 4.36
N ARG A 19 0.06 -12.26 4.48
CA ARG A 19 0.79 -11.80 5.67
C ARG A 19 -0.16 -11.74 6.86
N LYS A 20 0.17 -12.43 7.95
CA LYS A 20 -0.59 -12.35 9.20
C LYS A 20 -0.47 -10.95 9.82
N ARG A 21 -1.53 -10.44 10.43
CA ARG A 21 -1.46 -9.22 11.27
C ARG A 21 -0.47 -9.47 12.41
N PHE A 22 0.52 -8.57 12.53
CA PHE A 22 1.64 -8.70 13.48
C PHE A 22 1.64 -7.62 14.57
N TYR A 23 0.61 -6.77 14.59
CA TYR A 23 0.47 -5.64 15.52
C TYR A 23 -0.91 -5.68 16.20
N LYS A 24 -1.00 -5.09 17.40
CA LYS A 24 -2.25 -5.02 18.16
C LYS A 24 -2.92 -3.66 18.05
N LYS A 25 -2.17 -2.58 18.27
CA LYS A 25 -2.70 -1.21 18.31
C LYS A 25 -2.12 -0.37 17.18
N VAL A 26 -2.93 0.57 16.71
CA VAL A 26 -2.53 1.60 15.75
C VAL A 26 -2.68 2.97 16.42
N HIS A 27 -1.66 3.81 16.32
CA HIS A 27 -1.64 5.13 16.93
C HIS A 27 -1.19 6.18 15.91
N VAL A 28 -1.78 7.36 15.97
CA VAL A 28 -1.35 8.54 15.23
C VAL A 28 -0.62 9.46 16.20
N PHE A 29 0.55 9.95 15.80
CA PHE A 29 1.34 10.91 16.55
C PHE A 29 1.64 12.13 15.70
N GLU A 30 1.51 13.31 16.29
CA GLU A 30 2.01 14.54 15.69
C GLU A 30 3.54 14.62 15.90
N SER A 31 4.28 14.89 14.83
CA SER A 31 5.74 15.02 14.85
C SER A 31 6.22 15.95 13.75
N ASN A 32 7.14 16.86 14.09
CA ASN A 32 7.84 17.74 13.14
C ASN A 32 6.91 18.47 12.16
N GLY A 33 5.76 18.96 12.64
CA GLY A 33 4.79 19.69 11.80
C GLY A 33 3.98 18.79 10.85
N GLY A 34 3.91 17.50 11.11
CA GLY A 34 3.04 16.55 10.42
C GLY A 34 2.68 15.37 11.32
N PHE A 35 2.31 14.24 10.71
CA PHE A 35 1.73 13.09 11.41
C PHE A 35 2.43 11.80 11.02
N GLU A 36 2.63 10.93 11.99
CA GLU A 36 3.20 9.60 11.82
C GLU A 36 2.23 8.55 12.35
N ILE A 37 2.24 7.36 11.75
CA ILE A 37 1.48 6.20 12.23
C ILE A 37 2.42 5.21 12.90
N CYS A 38 2.03 4.71 14.07
CA CYS A 38 2.73 3.68 14.80
C CYS A 38 1.87 2.42 14.92
N LEU A 39 2.47 1.28 14.58
CA LEU A 39 1.94 -0.06 14.85
C LEU A 39 2.60 -0.56 16.13
N ASP A 40 1.83 -0.63 17.22
CA ASP A 40 2.31 -0.79 18.58
C ASP A 40 3.40 0.23 18.94
N LYS A 41 4.67 -0.19 18.89
CA LYS A 41 5.86 0.63 19.19
C LYS A 41 6.72 0.95 17.96
N TYR A 42 6.29 0.50 16.78
CA TYR A 42 7.06 0.64 15.54
C TYR A 42 6.42 1.67 14.63
N LYS A 43 7.20 2.66 14.20
CA LYS A 43 6.76 3.62 13.19
C LYS A 43 6.51 2.90 11.85
N LEU A 44 5.39 3.22 11.23
CA LEU A 44 5.03 2.71 9.91
C LEU A 44 6.00 3.28 8.86
N LYS A 45 6.41 2.40 7.94
CA LYS A 45 7.36 2.73 6.88
C LYS A 45 6.79 2.35 5.52
N THR A 46 7.26 3.05 4.50
CA THR A 46 6.98 2.75 3.10
C THR A 46 7.74 1.48 2.68
N PRO A 47 7.39 0.86 1.54
CA PRO A 47 8.12 -0.28 0.99
C PRO A 47 9.62 -0.05 0.78
N LEU A 48 10.04 1.19 0.44
CA LEU A 48 11.47 1.53 0.35
C LEU A 48 12.13 1.85 1.70
N GLY A 49 11.38 1.76 2.80
CA GLY A 49 11.90 1.93 4.17
C GLY A 49 11.89 3.39 4.65
N ASN A 50 11.30 4.31 3.90
CA ASN A 50 11.10 5.69 4.32
C ASN A 50 10.05 5.76 5.43
N LEU A 51 10.14 6.77 6.29
CA LEU A 51 9.13 6.99 7.31
C LEU A 51 7.85 7.54 6.66
N LEU A 52 6.69 6.96 6.99
CA LEU A 52 5.41 7.44 6.47
C LEU A 52 4.96 8.69 7.25
N HIS A 53 5.50 9.84 6.84
CA HIS A 53 5.19 11.16 7.40
C HIS A 53 4.15 11.85 6.51
N LEU A 54 3.03 12.26 7.11
CA LEU A 54 1.89 12.83 6.41
C LEU A 54 1.66 14.28 6.82
N PRO A 55 1.30 15.17 5.89
CA PRO A 55 1.14 16.59 6.19
C PRO A 55 -0.19 16.94 6.89
N ASN A 56 -1.16 16.03 6.94
CA ASN A 56 -2.50 16.29 7.44
C ASN A 56 -2.98 15.17 8.37
N GLU A 57 -3.62 15.56 9.47
CA GLU A 57 -4.22 14.67 10.47
C GLU A 57 -5.27 13.76 9.84
N ALA A 58 -6.18 14.31 9.04
CA ALA A 58 -7.27 13.53 8.45
C ALA A 58 -6.75 12.39 7.56
N LEU A 59 -5.65 12.64 6.83
CA LEU A 59 -4.99 11.62 6.02
C LEU A 59 -4.34 10.55 6.91
N ALA A 60 -3.69 10.96 8.01
CA ALA A 60 -3.08 10.03 8.95
C ALA A 60 -4.11 9.16 9.68
N VAL A 61 -5.24 9.73 10.07
CA VAL A 61 -6.37 8.99 10.66
C VAL A 61 -6.94 8.00 9.66
N ALA A 62 -7.08 8.38 8.39
CA ALA A 62 -7.58 7.47 7.35
C ALA A 62 -6.63 6.28 7.14
N VAL A 63 -5.32 6.53 7.06
CA VAL A 63 -4.30 5.46 7.01
C VAL A 63 -4.37 4.60 8.27
N ALA A 64 -4.36 5.20 9.46
CA ALA A 64 -4.45 4.44 10.72
C ALA A 64 -5.69 3.55 10.77
N THR A 65 -6.83 4.05 10.27
CA THR A 65 -8.09 3.30 10.18
C THR A 65 -7.97 2.10 9.25
N GLU A 66 -7.35 2.24 8.07
CA GLU A 66 -7.10 1.13 7.16
C GLU A 66 -6.29 0.01 7.83
N TRP A 67 -5.29 0.37 8.63
CA TRP A 67 -4.48 -0.58 9.38
C TRP A 67 -5.25 -1.20 10.58
N ASP A 68 -6.08 -0.43 11.27
CA ASP A 68 -6.81 -0.95 12.43
C ASP A 68 -7.90 -1.97 12.07
N ILE A 69 -8.56 -1.78 10.93
CA ILE A 69 -9.63 -2.65 10.40
C ILE A 69 -9.11 -4.03 9.95
N GLN A 70 -7.80 -4.19 9.74
CA GLN A 70 -7.24 -5.48 9.31
C GLN A 70 -7.51 -6.58 10.34
N GLN A 71 -7.96 -7.76 9.91
CA GLN A 71 -8.27 -8.85 10.84
C GLN A 71 -7.05 -9.76 11.05
N ASP A 72 -7.19 -11.07 10.90
CA ASP A 72 -6.10 -12.04 11.07
C ASP A 72 -5.01 -11.89 10.00
N THR A 73 -5.39 -11.45 8.80
CA THR A 73 -4.51 -11.31 7.64
C THR A 73 -4.57 -9.89 7.09
N LEU A 74 -3.42 -9.39 6.65
CA LEU A 74 -3.28 -8.09 6.03
C LEU A 74 -3.75 -8.17 4.58
N GLN A 75 -4.88 -7.51 4.31
CA GLN A 75 -5.49 -7.42 3.00
C GLN A 75 -5.06 -6.11 2.34
N GLN A 76 -3.98 -6.17 1.56
CA GLN A 76 -3.41 -4.98 0.90
C GLN A 76 -4.39 -4.27 -0.02
N HIS A 77 -5.31 -5.02 -0.64
CA HIS A 77 -6.36 -4.45 -1.48
C HIS A 77 -7.39 -3.62 -0.70
N ASN A 78 -7.41 -3.66 0.63
CA ASN A 78 -8.25 -2.81 1.48
C ASN A 78 -7.49 -1.58 2.02
N MET A 79 -6.25 -1.36 1.57
CA MET A 79 -5.38 -0.30 2.07
C MET A 79 -4.98 0.67 0.94
N HIS A 80 -5.97 1.22 0.24
CA HIS A 80 -5.77 2.07 -0.93
C HIS A 80 -5.09 3.41 -0.58
N ILE A 81 -5.48 4.02 0.54
CA ILE A 81 -4.90 5.29 0.98
C ILE A 81 -3.44 5.08 1.36
N THR A 82 -3.14 3.99 2.07
CA THR A 82 -1.77 3.57 2.37
C THR A 82 -0.96 3.35 1.08
N ALA A 83 -1.53 2.68 0.08
CA ALA A 83 -0.86 2.43 -1.21
C ALA A 83 -0.56 3.72 -1.98
N LEU A 84 -1.48 4.69 -1.97
CA LEU A 84 -1.28 6.00 -2.57
C LEU A 84 -0.18 6.79 -1.83
N CYS A 85 -0.22 6.80 -0.50
CA CYS A 85 0.81 7.47 0.32
C CYS A 85 2.21 6.87 0.07
N ASN A 86 2.30 5.54 0.00
CA ASN A 86 3.55 4.85 -0.32
C ASN A 86 4.08 5.26 -1.69
N THR A 87 3.21 5.27 -2.71
CA THR A 87 3.60 5.65 -4.07
C THR A 87 4.05 7.12 -4.14
N ALA A 88 3.34 8.02 -3.46
CA ALA A 88 3.67 9.44 -3.42
C ALA A 88 5.03 9.72 -2.75
N LEU A 89 5.34 8.98 -1.67
CA LEU A 89 6.59 9.15 -0.92
C LEU A 89 7.78 8.45 -1.60
N ASP A 90 7.58 7.22 -2.08
CA ASP A 90 8.67 6.42 -2.64
C ASP A 90 8.96 6.75 -4.11
N ASN A 91 7.98 7.31 -4.84
CA ASN A 91 8.06 7.65 -6.25
C ASN A 91 8.84 6.59 -7.07
N PRO A 92 8.38 5.33 -7.10
CA PRO A 92 9.15 4.22 -7.70
C PRO A 92 9.42 4.43 -9.19
N CYS A 93 8.53 5.13 -9.88
CA CYS A 93 8.66 5.48 -11.30
C CYS A 93 9.53 6.73 -11.54
N ARG A 94 10.05 7.37 -10.49
CA ARG A 94 10.87 8.58 -10.53
C ARG A 94 10.24 9.70 -11.38
N GLN A 95 8.93 9.85 -11.28
CA GLN A 95 8.19 10.86 -12.01
C GLN A 95 8.56 12.25 -11.50
N THR A 96 8.75 13.19 -12.43
CA THR A 96 8.89 14.60 -12.10
C THR A 96 7.53 15.28 -12.09
N LYS A 97 7.46 16.50 -11.53
CA LYS A 97 6.21 17.28 -11.54
C LYS A 97 5.74 17.54 -12.96
N GLU A 98 6.68 17.84 -13.86
CA GLU A 98 6.42 18.10 -15.27
C GLU A 98 5.82 16.86 -15.94
N THR A 99 6.41 15.69 -15.70
CA THR A 99 5.90 14.43 -16.27
C THR A 99 4.46 14.13 -15.81
N ILE A 100 4.15 14.40 -14.54
CA ILE A 100 2.80 14.20 -14.00
C ILE A 100 1.82 15.19 -14.62
N VAL A 101 2.20 16.46 -14.74
CA VAL A 101 1.38 17.49 -15.38
C VAL A 101 1.09 17.12 -16.82
N ASP A 102 2.12 16.77 -17.60
CA ASP A 102 1.97 16.39 -19.01
C ASP A 102 1.05 15.18 -19.18
N SER A 103 1.22 14.15 -18.34
CA SER A 103 0.35 12.96 -18.38
C SER A 103 -1.11 13.30 -18.04
N THR A 104 -1.34 14.29 -17.17
CA THR A 104 -2.68 14.73 -16.80
C THR A 104 -3.32 15.53 -17.94
N LEU A 105 -2.54 16.38 -18.61
CA LEU A 105 -3.01 17.18 -19.76
C LEU A 105 -3.45 16.31 -20.95
N GLN A 106 -2.85 15.13 -21.14
CA GLN A 106 -3.27 14.19 -22.20
C GLN A 106 -4.72 13.73 -22.05
N PHE A 107 -5.22 13.58 -20.82
CA PHE A 107 -6.62 13.23 -20.59
C PHE A 107 -7.56 14.39 -20.90
N LEU A 108 -7.16 15.63 -20.60
CA LEU A 108 -7.95 16.82 -20.93
C LEU A 108 -8.13 17.00 -22.44
N ALA A 109 -7.13 16.61 -23.24
CA ALA A 109 -7.21 16.68 -24.69
C ALA A 109 -8.09 15.57 -25.31
N ALA A 110 -8.43 14.54 -24.55
CA ALA A 110 -9.21 13.37 -25.00
C ALA A 110 -10.63 13.32 -24.42
N ASP A 111 -11.01 14.30 -23.60
CA ASP A 111 -12.34 14.50 -22.99
C ASP A 111 -13.15 15.52 -23.81
#